data_AF-G2FWS1-F1
#
_entry.id   AF-G2FWS1-F1
#
_cell.length_a   1.000
_cell.length_b   1.000
_cell.length_c   1.000
_cell.angle_alpha   90.00
_cell.angle_beta   90.00
_cell.angle_gamma   90.00
#
_symmetry.space_group_name_H-M   'P 1'
#
loop_
_entity.id
_entity.type
_entity.pdbx_description
1 polymer ?
#
loop_
_entity_poly.entity_id
_entity_poly.type
_entity_poly.pdbx_seq_one_letter_code
_entity_poly.pdbx_strand_id
1 'polypeptide(L)'
;MTNQNSADIIAKFDQVYPVYSDFTNVTENLLKGILQLKGINVHSITSRVKSRESLKRKANREDDKYTKLEDITDLAGIRIITYFADQVDLIASFVEEEFEVDRSNSVDKRELIDPEKFGYLSLHYVVKLPPFRLQLIEYQRFKDCKLEIQIRSILQHTWAEIEHDLGYKK
;
A
#
# COMPACT_ATOMS: atom_id res chain seq x y z
N MET A 1 -21.85 -20.01 4.78
CA MET A 1 -22.13 -18.61 4.37
C MET A 1 -20.88 -17.90 3.85
N THR A 2 -19.67 -18.27 4.30
CA THR A 2 -18.36 -17.72 3.87
C THR A 2 -18.06 -17.83 2.37
N ASN A 3 -18.43 -18.93 1.69
CA ASN A 3 -18.13 -19.12 0.26
C ASN A 3 -18.91 -18.19 -0.70
N GLN A 4 -20.10 -17.72 -0.31
CA GLN A 4 -20.89 -16.80 -1.16
C GLN A 4 -20.25 -15.40 -1.15
N ASN A 5 -19.81 -14.95 0.03
CA ASN A 5 -19.28 -13.61 0.22
C ASN A 5 -17.92 -13.41 -0.46
N SER A 6 -17.06 -14.43 -0.44
CA SER A 6 -15.78 -14.37 -1.14
C SER A 6 -15.93 -14.35 -2.66
N ALA A 7 -16.92 -15.07 -3.21
CA ALA A 7 -17.22 -15.02 -4.65
C ALA A 7 -17.68 -13.62 -5.09
N ASP A 8 -18.53 -12.96 -4.30
CA ASP A 8 -19.01 -11.60 -4.55
C ASP A 8 -17.87 -10.57 -4.50
N ILE A 9 -16.95 -10.70 -3.52
CA ILE A 9 -15.75 -9.86 -3.44
C ILE A 9 -14.89 -10.00 -4.70
N ILE A 10 -14.68 -11.23 -5.19
CA ILE A 10 -13.86 -11.47 -6.38
C ILE A 10 -14.55 -10.93 -7.64
N ALA A 11 -15.85 -11.12 -7.80
CA ALA A 11 -16.59 -10.59 -8.94
C ALA A 11 -16.54 -9.05 -8.99
N LYS A 12 -16.71 -8.39 -7.84
CA LYS A 12 -16.53 -6.93 -7.74
C LYS A 12 -15.11 -6.51 -8.05
N PHE A 13 -14.12 -7.25 -7.55
CA PHE A 13 -12.72 -6.96 -7.81
C PHE A 13 -12.39 -6.99 -9.30
N ASP A 14 -12.85 -8.02 -10.02
CA ASP A 14 -12.63 -8.17 -11.46
C ASP A 14 -13.22 -6.96 -12.24
N GLN A 15 -14.32 -6.37 -11.76
CA GLN A 15 -14.91 -5.15 -12.35
C GLN A 15 -14.09 -3.88 -12.09
N VAL A 16 -13.57 -3.70 -10.88
CA VAL A 16 -12.82 -2.49 -10.51
C VAL A 16 -11.32 -2.59 -10.79
N TYR A 17 -10.82 -3.78 -11.13
CA TYR A 17 -9.39 -4.05 -11.38
C TYR A 17 -8.75 -3.06 -12.36
N PRO A 18 -9.34 -2.73 -13.53
CA PRO A 18 -8.73 -1.79 -14.46
C PRO A 18 -8.56 -0.39 -13.84
N VAL A 19 -9.54 0.06 -13.05
CA VAL A 19 -9.49 1.36 -12.36
C VAL A 19 -8.40 1.37 -11.30
N TYR A 20 -8.27 0.30 -10.52
CA TYR A 20 -7.19 0.16 -9.53
C TYR A 20 -5.81 0.07 -10.19
N SER A 21 -5.68 -0.63 -11.32
CA SER A 21 -4.43 -0.70 -12.09
C SER A 21 -4.00 0.68 -12.58
N ASP A 22 -4.90 1.43 -13.21
CA ASP A 22 -4.65 2.81 -13.61
C ASP A 22 -4.29 3.69 -12.42
N PHE A 23 -5.07 3.62 -11.34
CA PHE A 23 -4.86 4.41 -10.14
C PHE A 23 -3.47 4.19 -9.54
N THR A 24 -3.03 2.92 -9.50
CA THR A 24 -1.73 2.55 -8.95
C THR A 24 -0.59 3.12 -9.81
N ASN A 25 -0.68 2.99 -11.13
CA ASN A 25 0.32 3.51 -12.07
C ASN A 25 0.39 5.04 -12.04
N VAL A 26 -0.76 5.72 -12.02
CA VAL A 26 -0.83 7.18 -11.91
C VAL A 26 -0.22 7.66 -10.60
N THR A 27 -0.53 7.00 -9.49
CA THR A 27 -0.02 7.39 -8.17
C THR A 27 1.48 7.13 -8.04
N GLU A 28 1.99 6.05 -8.65
CA GLU A 28 3.44 5.80 -8.74
C GLU A 28 4.16 6.94 -9.45
N ASN A 29 3.64 7.38 -10.60
CA ASN A 29 4.22 8.49 -11.36
C ASN A 29 4.11 9.82 -10.61
N LEU A 30 3.00 10.05 -9.92
CA LEU A 30 2.84 11.22 -9.06
C LEU A 30 3.90 11.25 -7.96
N LEU A 31 4.09 10.14 -7.23
CA LEU A 31 5.12 10.03 -6.19
C LEU A 31 6.53 10.23 -6.74
N LYS A 32 6.85 9.63 -7.89
CA LYS A 32 8.12 9.86 -8.60
C LYS A 32 8.34 11.34 -8.90
N GLY A 33 7.31 12.03 -9.42
CA GLY A 33 7.36 13.47 -9.71
C GLY A 33 7.57 14.33 -8.46
N ILE A 34 6.83 14.05 -7.38
CA ILE A 34 6.97 14.77 -6.10
C ILE A 34 8.40 14.61 -5.55
N LEU A 35 8.92 13.38 -5.49
CA LEU A 35 10.25 13.11 -4.96
C LEU A 35 11.35 13.77 -5.81
N GLN A 36 11.20 13.74 -7.14
CA GLN A 36 12.11 14.43 -8.05
C GLN A 36 12.10 15.95 -7.82
N LEU A 37 10.92 16.57 -7.70
CA LEU A 37 10.78 18.01 -7.44
C LEU A 37 11.39 18.42 -6.07
N LYS A 38 11.30 17.54 -5.08
CA LYS A 38 11.88 17.76 -3.74
C LYS A 38 13.37 17.38 -3.67
N GLY A 39 13.98 16.91 -4.76
CA GLY A 39 15.39 16.52 -4.82
C GLY A 39 15.72 15.26 -4.01
N ILE A 40 14.73 14.39 -3.75
CA ILE A 40 14.91 13.16 -2.99
C ILE A 40 15.20 12.00 -3.94
N ASN A 41 16.35 11.36 -3.73
CA ASN A 41 16.68 10.09 -4.38
C ASN A 41 16.35 8.91 -3.47
N VAL A 42 15.63 7.95 -4.04
CA VAL A 42 15.27 6.67 -3.40
C VAL A 42 15.84 5.52 -4.20
N HIS A 43 16.04 4.37 -3.58
CA HIS A 43 16.55 3.19 -4.25
C HIS A 43 15.56 2.68 -5.30
N SER A 44 14.28 2.57 -4.95
CA SER A 44 13.24 2.18 -5.90
C SER A 44 11.84 2.58 -5.45
N ILE A 45 10.97 2.77 -6.43
CA ILE A 45 9.53 2.88 -6.25
C ILE A 45 8.92 1.83 -7.15
N THR A 46 8.16 0.91 -6.56
CA THR A 46 7.50 -0.18 -7.28
C THR A 46 6.04 -0.20 -6.93
N SER A 47 5.20 -0.44 -7.92
CA SER A 47 3.75 -0.55 -7.74
C SER A 47 3.29 -1.98 -7.98
N ARG A 48 2.18 -2.35 -7.35
CA ARG A 48 1.51 -3.62 -7.60
C ARG A 48 0.02 -3.49 -7.35
N VAL A 49 -0.75 -4.17 -8.19
CA VAL A 49 -2.15 -4.50 -7.89
C VAL A 49 -2.19 -5.95 -7.42
N LYS A 50 -3.01 -6.23 -6.41
CA LYS A 50 -3.15 -7.58 -5.88
C LYS A 50 -3.68 -8.54 -6.96
N SER A 51 -3.09 -9.73 -7.07
CA SER A 51 -3.61 -10.74 -7.98
C SER A 51 -4.94 -11.30 -7.48
N ARG A 52 -5.80 -11.73 -8.41
CA ARG A 52 -7.09 -12.36 -8.12
C ARG A 52 -6.94 -13.56 -7.18
N GLU A 53 -5.92 -14.39 -7.37
CA GLU A 53 -5.63 -15.56 -6.54
C GLU A 53 -5.23 -15.16 -5.13
N SER A 54 -4.42 -14.11 -5.00
CA SER A 54 -3.99 -13.59 -3.70
C SER A 54 -5.15 -12.97 -2.94
N LEU A 55 -6.04 -12.27 -3.65
CA LEU A 55 -7.28 -11.75 -3.09
C LEU A 55 -8.20 -12.88 -2.64
N LYS A 56 -8.38 -13.92 -3.46
CA LYS A 56 -9.19 -15.10 -3.12
C LYS A 56 -8.65 -15.80 -1.87
N ARG A 57 -7.34 -16.01 -1.76
CA ARG A 57 -6.71 -16.56 -0.55
C ARG A 57 -6.97 -15.68 0.67
N LYS A 58 -6.94 -14.35 0.53
CA LYS A 58 -7.18 -13.42 1.64
C LYS A 58 -8.66 -13.39 2.06
N ALA A 59 -9.58 -13.36 1.10
CA ALA A 59 -11.03 -13.34 1.33
C ALA A 59 -11.56 -14.67 1.90
N ASN A 60 -10.85 -15.78 1.68
CA ASN A 60 -11.20 -17.10 2.22
C ASN A 60 -10.57 -17.41 3.59
N ARG A 61 -9.70 -16.53 4.13
CA ARG A 61 -9.26 -16.69 5.52
C ARG A 61 -10.49 -16.47 6.40
N GLU A 62 -10.71 -17.36 7.37
CA GLU A 62 -11.86 -17.35 8.31
C GLU A 62 -11.77 -16.20 9.34
N ASP A 63 -11.35 -15.02 8.88
CA ASP A 63 -11.43 -13.78 9.63
C ASP A 63 -12.69 -13.07 9.13
N ASP A 64 -13.71 -12.93 9.99
CA ASP A 64 -14.97 -12.18 9.72
C ASP A 64 -14.76 -10.69 9.39
N LYS A 65 -13.50 -10.27 9.22
CA LYS A 65 -13.06 -8.89 8.97
C LYS A 65 -13.38 -8.41 7.55
N TYR A 66 -13.44 -9.29 6.56
CA TYR A 66 -13.61 -8.90 5.16
C TYR A 66 -15.00 -9.30 4.65
N THR A 67 -15.96 -8.41 4.88
CA THR A 67 -17.34 -8.63 4.45
C THR A 67 -17.60 -8.06 3.05
N LYS A 68 -16.84 -7.04 2.65
CA LYS A 68 -16.94 -6.37 1.35
C LYS A 68 -15.55 -6.10 0.77
N LEU A 69 -15.51 -5.74 -0.51
CA LEU A 69 -14.24 -5.43 -1.19
C LEU A 69 -13.57 -4.20 -0.57
N GLU A 70 -14.37 -3.24 -0.11
CA GLU A 70 -13.93 -1.98 0.47
C GLU A 70 -13.23 -2.16 1.84
N ASP A 71 -13.46 -3.30 2.50
CA ASP A 71 -12.77 -3.68 3.75
C ASP A 71 -11.30 -4.08 3.48
N ILE A 72 -10.96 -4.35 2.21
CA ILE A 72 -9.61 -4.74 1.78
C ILE A 72 -8.90 -3.49 1.27
N THR A 73 -8.06 -2.90 2.12
CA THR A 73 -7.38 -1.64 1.83
C THR A 73 -6.13 -1.79 0.96
N ASP A 74 -5.60 -3.01 0.82
CA ASP A 74 -4.37 -3.35 0.11
C ASP A 74 -4.64 -4.03 -1.25
N LEU A 75 -5.65 -3.53 -1.98
CA LEU A 75 -5.93 -3.94 -3.37
C LEU A 75 -4.88 -3.38 -4.34
N ALA A 76 -4.46 -2.14 -4.10
CA ALA A 76 -3.33 -1.47 -4.74
C ALA A 76 -2.25 -1.17 -3.70
N GLY A 77 -0.99 -1.30 -4.08
CA GLY A 77 0.14 -1.04 -3.21
C GLY A 77 1.30 -0.39 -3.95
N ILE A 78 1.96 0.57 -3.31
CA ILE A 78 3.23 1.14 -3.76
C ILE A 78 4.25 0.92 -2.65
N ARG A 79 5.44 0.45 -3.03
CA ARG A 79 6.58 0.29 -2.13
C ARG A 79 7.66 1.27 -2.53
N ILE A 80 8.05 2.11 -1.57
CA ILE A 80 9.15 3.05 -1.67
C ILE A 80 10.30 2.50 -0.81
N ILE A 81 11.43 2.22 -1.45
CA ILE A 81 12.65 1.76 -0.79
C ILE A 81 13.64 2.93 -0.76
N THR A 82 13.97 3.42 0.42
CA THR A 82 14.96 4.46 0.65
C THR A 82 16.36 3.88 0.83
N TYR A 83 17.40 4.70 0.63
CA TYR A 83 18.77 4.26 0.92
C TYR A 83 19.03 4.22 2.42
N PHE A 84 18.52 5.22 3.14
CA PHE A 84 18.74 5.39 4.57
C PHE A 84 17.42 5.45 5.34
N ALA A 85 17.45 5.10 6.63
CA ALA A 85 16.26 5.02 7.46
C ALA A 85 15.68 6.39 7.82
N ASP A 86 16.51 7.43 7.94
CA ASP A 86 16.10 8.82 8.18
C ASP A 86 15.24 9.38 7.04
N GLN A 87 15.44 8.92 5.81
CA GLN A 87 14.61 9.29 4.67
C GLN A 87 13.17 8.73 4.75
N VAL A 88 12.90 7.73 5.59
CA VAL A 88 11.56 7.14 5.72
C VAL A 88 10.57 8.18 6.24
N ASP A 89 10.92 8.91 7.29
CA ASP A 89 10.07 9.94 7.89
C ASP A 89 9.89 11.16 6.98
N LEU A 90 10.94 11.51 6.24
CA LEU A 90 10.86 12.61 5.27
C LEU A 90 9.90 12.30 4.12
N ILE A 91 9.91 11.07 3.61
CA ILE A 91 8.95 10.66 2.57
C ILE A 91 7.54 10.52 3.16
N ALA A 92 7.44 10.05 4.40
CA ALA A 92 6.17 9.97 5.12
C ALA A 92 5.50 11.35 5.20
N SER A 93 6.24 12.40 5.55
CA SER A 93 5.69 13.76 5.61
C SER A 93 5.17 14.23 4.25
N PHE A 94 5.86 13.92 3.15
CA PHE A 94 5.38 14.25 1.81
C PHE A 94 4.14 13.47 1.41
N VAL A 95 4.02 12.20 1.82
CA VAL A 95 2.79 11.44 1.60
C VAL A 95 1.63 12.06 2.38
N GLU A 96 1.86 12.53 3.60
CA GLU A 96 0.84 13.21 4.41
C GLU A 96 0.43 14.58 3.87
N GLU A 97 1.36 15.30 3.22
CA GLU A 97 1.08 16.56 2.53
C GLU A 97 0.23 16.36 1.27
N GLU A 98 0.49 15.29 0.51
CA GLU A 98 -0.01 15.10 -0.85
C GLU A 98 -1.23 14.17 -0.95
N PHE A 99 -1.52 13.41 0.10
CA PHE A 99 -2.59 12.43 0.14
C PHE A 99 -3.46 12.53 1.41
N GLU A 100 -4.71 12.08 1.30
CA GLU A 100 -5.55 11.87 2.47
C GLU A 100 -5.20 10.52 3.11
N VAL A 101 -4.60 10.55 4.31
CA VAL A 101 -4.15 9.35 5.02
C VAL A 101 -5.26 8.82 5.95
N ASP A 102 -5.69 7.59 5.70
CA ASP A 102 -6.59 6.83 6.57
C ASP A 102 -5.78 6.27 7.75
N ARG A 103 -5.64 7.09 8.81
CA ARG A 103 -4.87 6.71 10.01
C ARG A 103 -5.39 5.47 10.71
N SER A 104 -6.69 5.19 10.61
CA SER A 104 -7.32 4.02 11.26
C SER A 104 -6.87 2.69 10.64
N ASN A 105 -6.53 2.72 9.35
CA ASN A 105 -6.04 1.55 8.59
C ASN A 105 -4.53 1.62 8.30
N SER A 106 -3.88 2.69 8.72
CA SER A 106 -2.42 2.86 8.63
C SER A 106 -1.74 2.25 9.84
N VAL A 107 -0.54 1.72 9.64
CA VAL A 107 0.22 1.04 10.69
C VAL A 107 1.66 1.51 10.64
N ASP A 108 2.12 2.14 11.72
CA ASP A 108 3.55 2.29 11.94
C ASP A 108 4.07 1.06 12.69
N LYS A 109 4.69 0.14 11.95
CA LYS A 109 5.26 -1.07 12.57
C LYS A 109 6.53 -0.79 13.36
N ARG A 110 7.09 0.42 13.26
CA ARG A 110 8.24 0.85 14.05
C ARG A 110 7.88 1.04 15.51
N GLU A 111 6.65 1.44 15.80
CA GLU A 111 6.17 1.66 17.17
C GLU A 111 5.72 0.36 17.86
N LEU A 112 5.56 -0.73 17.10
CA LEU A 112 4.95 -1.95 17.60
C LEU A 112 5.94 -2.96 18.21
N ILE A 113 7.26 -2.77 18.11
CA ILE A 113 8.25 -3.78 18.53
C ILE A 113 9.57 -3.13 19.02
N ASP A 114 10.20 -3.82 19.97
CA ASP A 114 11.56 -3.61 20.49
C ASP A 114 12.58 -3.17 19.39
N PRO A 115 13.27 -2.02 19.55
CA PRO A 115 14.24 -1.50 18.59
C PRO A 115 15.42 -2.46 18.30
N GLU A 116 15.64 -3.47 19.14
CA GLU A 116 16.67 -4.51 18.90
C GLU A 116 16.28 -5.53 17.81
N LYS A 117 15.00 -5.62 17.43
CA LYS A 117 14.57 -6.46 16.30
C LYS A 117 14.66 -5.67 14.99
N PHE A 118 15.85 -5.73 14.39
CA PHE A 118 16.29 -5.06 13.15
C PHE A 118 15.34 -5.16 11.92
N GLY A 119 14.28 -5.97 11.98
CA GLY A 119 13.50 -6.41 10.83
C GLY A 119 12.16 -5.77 10.54
N TYR A 120 11.52 -5.14 11.52
CA TYR A 120 10.09 -4.81 11.42
C TYR A 120 9.77 -3.32 11.36
N LEU A 121 10.74 -2.50 10.97
CA LEU A 121 10.62 -1.04 10.93
C LEU A 121 9.99 -0.53 9.62
N SER A 122 8.75 -0.91 9.35
CA SER A 122 8.04 -0.45 8.14
C SER A 122 6.89 0.49 8.46
N LEU A 123 6.83 1.58 7.71
CA LEU A 123 5.69 2.48 7.74
C LEU A 123 4.70 2.11 6.63
N HIS A 124 3.45 1.83 7.00
CA HIS A 124 2.37 1.45 6.10
C HIS A 124 1.25 2.49 6.16
N TYR A 125 1.07 3.25 5.09
CA TYR A 125 -0.02 4.23 4.97
C TYR A 125 -1.09 3.76 4.01
N VAL A 126 -2.33 3.75 4.46
CA VAL A 126 -3.49 3.61 3.57
C VAL A 126 -3.93 5.01 3.19
N VAL A 127 -3.96 5.30 1.90
CA VAL A 127 -4.20 6.65 1.38
C VAL A 127 -5.27 6.69 0.30
N LYS A 128 -5.81 7.89 0.09
CA LYS A 128 -6.65 8.28 -1.04
C LYS A 128 -6.14 9.57 -1.66
N LEU A 129 -6.60 9.86 -2.88
CA LEU A 129 -6.40 11.20 -3.44
C LEU A 129 -7.18 12.22 -2.61
N PRO A 130 -6.57 13.37 -2.28
CA PRO A 130 -7.24 14.42 -1.54
C PRO A 130 -8.29 15.11 -2.43
N PRO A 131 -9.30 15.78 -1.84
CA PRO A 131 -10.41 16.38 -2.58
C PRO A 131 -9.98 17.33 -3.71
N PHE A 132 -8.90 18.09 -3.54
CA PHE A 132 -8.41 19.02 -4.56
C PHE A 132 -7.88 18.31 -5.81
N ARG A 133 -7.30 17.11 -5.69
CA ARG A 133 -6.90 16.30 -6.86
C ARG A 133 -8.12 15.69 -7.54
N LEU A 134 -9.12 15.27 -6.77
CA LEU A 134 -10.35 14.68 -7.30
C LEU A 134 -11.23 15.68 -8.08
N GLN A 135 -10.97 16.98 -7.99
CA GLN A 135 -11.60 17.99 -8.85
C GLN A 135 -11.07 17.94 -10.29
N LEU A 136 -9.85 17.43 -10.50
CA LEU A 136 -9.24 17.29 -11.82
C LEU A 136 -9.89 16.14 -12.60
N ILE A 137 -10.23 16.39 -13.86
CA ILE A 137 -11.06 15.47 -14.67
C ILE A 137 -10.41 14.10 -14.84
N GLU A 138 -9.08 14.05 -14.94
CA GLU A 138 -8.29 12.85 -15.07
C GLU A 138 -8.32 11.95 -13.81
N TYR A 139 -8.63 12.52 -12.64
CA TYR A 139 -8.59 11.85 -11.34
C TYR A 139 -9.97 11.55 -10.74
N GLN A 140 -11.04 12.13 -11.27
CA GLN A 140 -12.41 11.92 -10.76
C GLN A 140 -12.78 10.43 -10.62
N ARG A 141 -12.33 9.60 -11.56
CA ARG A 141 -12.60 8.15 -11.57
C ARG A 141 -11.95 7.37 -10.41
N PHE A 142 -11.03 7.99 -9.67
CA PHE A 142 -10.31 7.37 -8.56
C PHE A 142 -10.89 7.70 -7.17
N LYS A 143 -12.02 8.40 -7.10
CA LYS A 143 -12.65 8.87 -5.84
C LYS A 143 -12.78 7.79 -4.76
N ASP A 144 -13.15 6.57 -5.16
CA ASP A 144 -13.39 5.46 -4.23
C ASP A 144 -12.18 4.52 -4.09
N CYS A 145 -11.07 4.83 -4.76
CA CYS A 145 -9.87 4.01 -4.71
C CYS A 145 -9.04 4.30 -3.45
N LYS A 146 -8.59 3.24 -2.78
CA LYS A 146 -7.58 3.28 -1.73
C LYS A 146 -6.30 2.58 -2.20
N LEU A 147 -5.17 2.98 -1.61
CA LEU A 147 -3.85 2.46 -1.93
C LEU A 147 -3.05 2.33 -0.63
N GLU A 148 -2.29 1.25 -0.49
CA GLU A 148 -1.29 1.13 0.57
C GLU A 148 0.09 1.60 0.08
N ILE A 149 0.68 2.61 0.73
CA ILE A 149 2.07 3.03 0.53
C ILE A 149 2.92 2.43 1.64
N GLN A 150 3.90 1.62 1.27
CA GLN A 150 4.89 1.04 2.18
C GLN A 150 6.22 1.77 2.02
N ILE A 151 6.72 2.38 3.09
CA ILE A 151 7.99 3.10 3.10
C ILE A 151 8.97 2.35 4.01
N ARG A 152 10.13 1.98 3.46
CA ARG A 152 11.18 1.22 4.15
C ARG A 152 12.57 1.62 3.62
N SER A 153 13.61 1.46 4.42
CA SER A 153 14.98 1.49 3.94
C SER A 153 15.37 0.19 3.25
N ILE A 154 16.44 0.22 2.46
CA ILE A 154 16.96 -0.96 1.78
C ILE A 154 17.31 -2.07 2.76
N LEU A 155 17.92 -1.75 3.91
CA LEU A 155 18.26 -2.73 4.94
C LEU A 155 17.00 -3.37 5.55
N GLN A 156 15.97 -2.56 5.85
CA GLN A 156 14.68 -3.06 6.33
C GLN A 156 13.99 -3.93 5.29
N HIS A 157 14.08 -3.57 4.00
CA HIS A 157 13.55 -4.37 2.91
C HIS A 157 14.28 -5.71 2.80
N THR A 158 15.61 -5.71 2.75
CA THR A 158 16.43 -6.93 2.66
C THR A 158 16.16 -7.87 3.83
N TRP A 159 16.08 -7.34 5.05
CA TRP A 159 15.76 -8.17 6.21
C TRP A 159 14.36 -8.77 6.13
N ALA A 160 13.35 -7.99 5.73
CA ALA A 160 11.99 -8.49 5.58
C ALA A 160 11.87 -9.61 4.52
N GLU A 161 12.65 -9.53 3.44
CA GLU A 161 12.71 -10.61 2.44
C GLU A 161 13.40 -11.86 3.03
N ILE A 162 14.50 -11.70 3.78
CA ILE A 162 15.17 -12.82 4.48
C ILE A 162 14.23 -13.49 5.48
N GLU A 163 13.53 -12.72 6.32
CA GLU A 163 12.57 -13.27 7.29
C GLU A 163 11.40 -13.97 6.59
N HIS A 164 10.91 -13.40 5.50
CA HIS A 164 9.87 -14.04 4.71
C HIS A 164 10.35 -15.40 4.17
N ASP A 165 11.56 -15.46 3.61
CA ASP A 165 12.14 -16.71 3.10
C ASP A 165 12.44 -17.74 4.20
N LEU A 166 12.90 -17.30 5.37
CA LEU A 166 13.13 -18.17 6.52
C LEU A 166 11.83 -18.67 7.15
N GLY A 167 10.81 -17.80 7.22
CA GLY A 167 9.49 -18.10 7.79
C GLY A 167 8.61 -18.97 6.88
N TYR A 168 8.81 -18.92 5.56
CA TYR A 168 8.10 -19.75 4.58
C TYR A 168 8.62 -21.19 4.47
N LYS A 169 9.72 -21.55 5.14
CA LYS A 169 10.26 -22.92 5.19
C LYS A 169 9.71 -23.76 6.36
N LYS A 170 8.45 -23.57 6.75
CA LYS A 170 7.73 -24.51 7.63
C LYS A 170 6.50 -25.08 6.94
#